data_AF-A0A920IU89-F1
#
_entry.id   AF-A0A920IU89-F1
#
_cell.length_a   1.000
_cell.length_b   1.000
_cell.length_c   1.000
_cell.angle_alpha   90.00
_cell.angle_beta   90.00
_cell.angle_gamma   90.00
#
_symmetry.space_group_name_H-M   'P 1'
#
loop_
_entity.id
_entity.type
_entity.pdbx_description
1 polymer ?
#
loop_
_entity_poly.entity_id
_entity_poly.type
_entity_poly.pdbx_seq_one_letter_code
_entity_poly.pdbx_strand_id
1 'polypeptide(L)'
;MLLNLFDFQMSLKSILIIIILLIAVLLIFFSPKLIRIYKFMNLYQKDNIAENFISMDKLFNPGPMIKAADEPYTFKTQSFTLPQSYQFEGEPKDLIEALDYFETDGLLVLKNDTILYEQYWHGNSKSSQHISYSVAKSFLSALIGIAYEDGLIDDLNDQLINI
;
A
#
# COMPACT_ATOMS: atom_id res chain seq x y z
N MET A 1 58.39 1.40 35.92
CA MET A 1 57.54 0.71 36.91
C MET A 1 56.10 1.04 36.55
N LEU A 2 55.45 0.04 35.94
CA LEU A 2 54.03 -0.20 35.65
C LEU A 2 53.07 0.99 35.40
N LEU A 3 52.49 0.95 34.20
CA LEU A 3 51.33 1.73 33.76
C LEU A 3 50.17 1.61 34.74
N ASN A 4 49.68 2.74 35.26
CA ASN A 4 48.33 2.83 35.83
C ASN A 4 47.34 2.98 34.66
N LEU A 5 47.03 1.86 34.02
CA LEU A 5 45.92 1.74 33.07
C LEU A 5 44.63 1.52 33.88
N PHE A 6 43.80 2.57 33.98
CA PHE A 6 42.37 2.52 34.30
C PHE A 6 41.93 1.72 35.54
N ASP A 7 41.99 2.33 36.73
CA ASP A 7 41.12 1.94 37.86
C ASP A 7 39.71 2.51 37.65
N PHE A 8 38.92 1.83 36.82
CA PHE A 8 37.49 2.12 36.67
C PHE A 8 36.69 1.16 37.54
N GLN A 9 36.64 1.40 38.85
CA GLN A 9 35.67 0.73 39.73
C GLN A 9 34.28 1.31 39.49
N MET A 10 33.63 0.84 38.43
CA MET A 10 32.27 1.24 38.13
C MET A 10 31.30 0.58 39.12
N SER A 11 30.51 1.37 39.85
CA SER A 11 29.51 0.84 40.77
C SER A 11 28.46 0.00 40.02
N LEU A 12 27.89 -1.02 40.68
CA LEU A 12 26.83 -1.85 40.09
C LEU A 12 25.65 -1.01 39.55
N LYS A 13 25.36 0.12 40.20
CA LYS A 13 24.34 1.09 39.75
C LYS A 13 24.73 1.74 38.41
N SER A 14 25.99 2.11 38.25
CA SER A 14 26.52 2.70 37.02
C SER A 14 26.51 1.70 35.86
N ILE A 15 26.85 0.43 36.13
CA ILE A 15 26.71 -0.67 35.15
C ILE A 15 25.25 -0.83 34.71
N LEU A 16 24.31 -0.85 35.66
CA LEU A 16 22.89 -1.00 35.37
C LEU A 16 22.35 0.15 34.52
N ILE A 17 22.72 1.40 34.84
CA ILE A 17 22.31 2.59 34.07
C ILE A 17 22.82 2.49 32.62
N ILE A 18 24.07 2.08 32.41
CA ILE A 18 24.64 1.93 31.07
C ILE A 18 23.92 0.82 30.29
N ILE A 19 23.59 -0.30 30.92
CA ILE A 19 22.82 -1.38 30.29
C ILE A 19 21.43 -0.87 29.89
N ILE A 20 20.74 -0.15 30.76
CA ILE A 20 19.42 0.43 30.45
C ILE A 20 19.52 1.41 29.27
N LEU A 21 20.53 2.27 29.26
CA LEU A 21 20.77 3.21 28.16
C LEU A 21 21.07 2.47 26.85
N LEU A 22 21.91 1.43 26.88
CA LEU A 22 22.19 0.60 25.71
C LEU A 22 20.93 -0.09 25.18
N ILE A 23 20.10 -0.64 26.07
CA ILE A 23 18.82 -1.25 25.69
C ILE A 23 17.88 -0.20 25.10
N ALA A 24 17.77 0.99 25.71
CA ALA A 24 16.93 2.07 25.20
C ALA A 24 17.39 2.51 23.80
N VAL A 25 18.70 2.69 23.60
CA VAL A 25 19.28 3.02 22.29
C VAL A 25 18.98 1.91 21.28
N LEU A 26 19.20 0.64 21.64
CA LEU A 26 18.85 -0.50 20.78
C LEU A 26 17.36 -0.50 20.41
N LEU A 27 16.46 -0.31 21.38
CA LEU A 27 15.02 -0.25 21.11
C LEU A 27 14.65 0.91 20.18
N ILE A 28 15.27 2.08 20.32
CA ILE A 28 15.05 3.20 19.39
C ILE A 28 15.48 2.82 17.97
N PHE A 29 16.64 2.18 17.81
CA PHE A 29 17.14 1.77 16.48
C PHE A 29 16.34 0.60 15.87
N PHE A 30 15.86 -0.35 16.68
CA PHE A 30 15.19 -1.56 16.20
C PHE A 30 13.65 -1.46 16.19
N SER A 31 13.05 -0.54 16.94
CA SER A 31 11.58 -0.41 17.04
C SER A 31 10.89 -0.19 15.69
N PRO A 32 11.41 0.60 14.72
CA PRO A 32 10.73 0.78 13.44
C PRO A 32 10.66 -0.53 12.65
N LYS A 33 11.69 -1.38 12.75
CA LYS A 33 11.72 -2.70 12.11
C LYS A 33 10.74 -3.67 12.78
N LEU A 34 10.67 -3.67 14.11
CA LEU A 34 9.73 -4.52 14.86
C LEU A 34 8.27 -4.15 14.58
N ILE A 35 7.96 -2.84 14.55
CA ILE A 35 6.63 -2.35 14.18
C ILE A 35 6.27 -2.78 12.76
N ARG A 36 7.22 -2.67 11.82
CA ARG A 36 7.01 -3.13 10.44
C ARG A 36 6.70 -4.62 10.36
N ILE A 37 7.46 -5.46 11.05
CA ILE A 37 7.21 -6.91 11.10
C ILE A 37 5.84 -7.19 11.71
N TYR A 38 5.49 -6.51 12.80
CA TYR A 38 4.17 -6.64 13.42
C TYR A 38 3.05 -6.28 12.43
N LYS A 39 3.14 -5.13 11.76
CA LYS A 39 2.12 -4.73 10.78
C LYS A 39 2.06 -5.65 9.56
N PHE A 40 3.21 -6.18 9.11
CA PHE A 40 3.28 -7.17 8.04
C PHE A 40 2.58 -8.49 8.40
N MET A 41 2.85 -9.04 9.58
CA MET A 41 2.19 -10.27 10.05
C MET A 41 0.68 -10.10 10.20
N ASN A 42 0.24 -8.85 10.45
CA ASN A 42 -1.16 -8.51 10.67
C ASN A 42 -1.81 -7.79 9.48
N LEU A 43 -1.17 -7.83 8.30
CA LEU A 43 -1.60 -7.05 7.13
C LEU A 43 -3.05 -7.36 6.71
N TYR A 44 -3.44 -8.62 6.84
CA TYR A 44 -4.74 -9.16 6.46
C TYR A 44 -5.68 -9.39 7.65
N GLN A 45 -5.35 -8.89 8.84
CA GLN A 45 -6.28 -8.97 9.96
C GLN A 45 -7.54 -8.18 9.66
N LYS A 46 -8.71 -8.83 9.84
CA LYS A 46 -10.01 -8.27 9.47
C LYS A 46 -10.20 -6.84 9.97
N ASP A 47 -9.87 -6.59 11.23
CA ASP A 47 -10.13 -5.30 11.88
C ASP A 47 -9.29 -4.13 11.31
N ASN A 48 -8.19 -4.42 10.61
CA ASN A 48 -7.22 -3.42 10.16
C ASN A 48 -6.93 -3.48 8.66
N ILE A 49 -7.53 -4.41 7.91
CA ILE A 49 -7.17 -4.71 6.52
C ILE A 49 -7.36 -3.49 5.61
N ALA A 50 -8.49 -2.79 5.74
CA ALA A 50 -8.79 -1.58 4.98
C ALA A 50 -7.74 -0.48 5.23
N GLU A 51 -7.44 -0.17 6.50
CA GLU A 51 -6.43 0.85 6.85
C GLU A 51 -5.04 0.47 6.32
N ASN A 52 -4.66 -0.80 6.46
CA ASN A 52 -3.39 -1.30 5.97
C ASN A 52 -3.28 -1.13 4.45
N PHE A 53 -4.36 -1.39 3.70
CA PHE A 53 -4.39 -1.36 2.25
C PHE A 53 -4.32 0.05 1.68
N ILE A 54 -4.76 1.06 2.43
CA ILE A 54 -4.64 2.49 2.09
C ILE A 54 -3.39 3.18 2.66
N SER A 55 -2.53 2.46 3.40
CA SER A 55 -1.35 3.01 4.08
C SER A 55 -0.06 2.22 3.80
N MET A 56 0.01 1.52 2.66
CA MET A 56 1.15 0.67 2.31
C MET A 56 2.49 1.42 2.26
N ASP A 57 2.48 2.70 1.88
CA ASP A 57 3.62 3.62 1.87
C ASP A 57 4.20 3.87 3.27
N LYS A 58 3.39 3.72 4.32
CA LYS A 58 3.83 3.79 5.72
C LYS A 58 4.36 2.43 6.23
N LEU A 59 3.91 1.33 5.63
CA LEU A 59 4.29 -0.03 6.04
C LEU A 59 5.61 -0.46 5.40
N PHE A 60 5.79 -0.14 4.12
CA PHE A 60 6.94 -0.52 3.33
C PHE A 60 7.73 0.70 2.92
N ASN A 61 9.01 0.53 2.56
CA ASN A 61 9.74 1.62 1.94
C ASN A 61 9.23 1.72 0.49
N PRO A 62 8.54 2.80 0.10
CA PRO A 62 8.10 2.94 -1.27
C PRO A 62 9.32 3.12 -2.19
N GLY A 63 9.20 2.62 -3.42
CA GLY A 63 10.12 2.99 -4.49
C GLY A 63 9.90 4.44 -4.93
N PRO A 64 10.57 4.87 -6.01
CA PRO A 64 10.29 6.15 -6.64
C PRO A 64 8.80 6.27 -6.99
N MET A 65 8.18 7.38 -6.58
CA MET A 65 6.78 7.63 -6.88
C MET A 65 6.63 8.07 -8.33
N ILE A 66 5.60 7.56 -9.01
CA ILE A 66 5.20 8.05 -10.32
C ILE A 66 4.55 9.42 -10.11
N LYS A 67 5.17 10.47 -10.67
CA LYS A 67 4.66 11.85 -10.55
C LYS A 67 3.33 11.97 -11.29
N ALA A 68 2.36 12.64 -10.67
CA ALA A 68 1.14 13.04 -11.36
C ALA A 68 1.46 13.98 -12.54
N ALA A 69 0.59 14.01 -13.55
CA ALA A 69 0.68 14.97 -14.65
C ALA A 69 0.58 16.41 -14.13
N ASP A 70 1.31 17.33 -14.76
CA ASP A 70 1.25 18.76 -14.40
C ASP A 70 -0.15 19.35 -14.71
N GLU A 71 -0.82 18.84 -15.74
CA GLU A 71 -2.19 19.17 -16.11
C GLU A 71 -3.06 17.88 -16.12
N PRO A 72 -3.71 17.53 -15.00
CA PRO A 72 -4.53 16.33 -14.93
C PRO A 72 -5.85 16.51 -15.67
N TYR A 73 -6.27 15.47 -16.39
CA TYR A 73 -7.60 15.42 -16.98
C TYR A 73 -8.66 15.38 -15.86
N THR A 74 -9.66 16.27 -15.95
CA THR A 74 -10.77 16.33 -15.00
C THR A 74 -12.02 15.70 -15.63
N PHE A 75 -12.49 14.61 -15.06
CA PHE A 75 -13.73 13.95 -15.50
C PHE A 75 -14.95 14.82 -15.22
N LYS A 76 -15.94 14.72 -16.11
CA LYS A 76 -17.27 15.28 -15.86
C LYS A 76 -17.95 14.45 -14.76
N THR A 77 -18.88 15.06 -14.04
CA THR A 77 -19.71 14.34 -13.07
C THR A 77 -21.17 14.51 -13.45
N GLN A 78 -21.94 13.43 -13.35
CA GLN A 78 -23.37 13.42 -13.56
C GLN A 78 -24.04 12.64 -12.45
N SER A 79 -25.14 13.17 -11.90
CA SER A 79 -25.91 12.46 -10.87
C SER A 79 -26.50 11.17 -11.45
N PHE A 80 -26.17 10.05 -10.83
CA PHE A 80 -26.79 8.76 -11.08
C PHE A 80 -27.04 8.06 -9.75
N THR A 81 -28.22 7.49 -9.60
CA THR A 81 -28.57 6.69 -8.43
C THR A 81 -28.29 5.23 -8.76
N LEU A 82 -27.42 4.58 -7.99
CA LEU A 82 -27.21 3.15 -8.13
C LEU A 82 -28.52 2.38 -7.87
N PRO A 83 -28.76 1.26 -8.56
CA PRO A 83 -29.89 0.41 -8.25
C PRO A 83 -29.77 -0.14 -6.82
N GLN A 84 -30.90 -0.31 -6.14
CA GLN A 84 -30.90 -0.89 -4.79
C GLN A 84 -30.45 -2.35 -4.77
N SER A 85 -30.69 -3.08 -5.88
CA SER A 85 -30.35 -4.49 -5.99
C SER A 85 -29.75 -4.85 -7.34
N TYR A 86 -29.06 -5.98 -7.38
CA TYR A 86 -28.51 -6.60 -8.58
C TYR A 86 -28.82 -8.10 -8.60
N GLN A 87 -28.80 -8.71 -9.78
CA GLN A 87 -29.01 -10.15 -9.92
C GLN A 87 -27.68 -10.89 -9.76
N PHE A 88 -27.63 -11.87 -8.88
CA PHE A 88 -26.49 -12.74 -8.69
C PHE A 88 -26.97 -14.18 -8.52
N GLU A 89 -26.49 -15.07 -9.39
CA GLU A 89 -26.88 -16.49 -9.40
C GLU A 89 -28.41 -16.73 -9.49
N GLY A 90 -29.12 -15.84 -10.20
CA GLY A 90 -30.57 -15.92 -10.40
C GLY A 90 -31.40 -15.32 -9.27
N GLU A 91 -30.75 -14.80 -8.22
CA GLU A 91 -31.42 -14.20 -7.06
C GLU A 91 -31.10 -12.70 -6.94
N PRO A 92 -32.08 -11.86 -6.58
CA PRO A 92 -31.81 -10.46 -6.28
C PRO A 92 -31.01 -10.34 -4.98
N LYS A 93 -29.95 -9.53 -5.02
CA LYS A 93 -29.11 -9.16 -3.87
C LYS A 93 -29.15 -7.66 -3.66
N ASP A 94 -29.23 -7.22 -2.40
CA ASP A 94 -29.08 -5.81 -2.08
C ASP A 94 -27.65 -5.35 -2.33
N LEU A 95 -27.50 -4.22 -3.02
CA LEU A 95 -26.20 -3.71 -3.42
C LEU A 95 -25.39 -3.20 -2.23
N ILE A 96 -26.04 -2.51 -1.29
CA ILE A 96 -25.36 -1.92 -0.13
C ILE A 96 -24.93 -3.03 0.83
N GLU A 97 -25.80 -4.01 1.08
CA GLU A 97 -25.43 -5.20 1.86
C GLU A 97 -24.28 -5.96 1.22
N ALA A 98 -24.23 -6.07 -0.11
CA ALA A 98 -23.12 -6.72 -0.79
C ALA A 98 -21.81 -5.93 -0.65
N LEU A 99 -21.84 -4.61 -0.83
CA LEU A 99 -20.65 -3.76 -0.66
C LEU A 99 -20.08 -3.86 0.76
N ASP A 100 -20.95 -3.90 1.77
CA ASP A 100 -20.60 -4.11 3.17
C ASP A 100 -20.03 -5.52 3.41
N TYR A 101 -20.70 -6.56 2.91
CA TYR A 101 -20.25 -7.95 3.03
C TYR A 101 -18.85 -8.19 2.44
N PHE A 102 -18.55 -7.56 1.31
CA PHE A 102 -17.24 -7.64 0.66
C PHE A 102 -16.20 -6.66 1.24
N GLU A 103 -16.56 -5.91 2.29
CA GLU A 103 -15.68 -4.92 2.94
C GLU A 103 -15.13 -3.91 1.89
N THR A 104 -16.01 -3.41 1.02
CA THR A 104 -15.61 -2.58 -0.12
C THR A 104 -15.09 -1.22 0.33
N ASP A 105 -13.83 -0.91 0.05
CA ASP A 105 -13.20 0.36 0.43
C ASP A 105 -13.56 1.54 -0.50
N GLY A 106 -13.99 1.28 -1.73
CA GLY A 106 -14.42 2.31 -2.66
C GLY A 106 -14.99 1.78 -3.97
N LEU A 107 -15.93 2.53 -4.54
CA LEU A 107 -16.59 2.20 -5.81
C LEU A 107 -16.67 3.46 -6.68
N LEU A 108 -16.15 3.35 -7.91
CA LEU A 108 -16.24 4.37 -8.94
C LEU A 108 -16.89 3.77 -10.19
N VAL A 109 -17.96 4.40 -10.69
CA VAL A 109 -18.61 4.05 -11.94
C VAL A 109 -18.40 5.18 -12.94
N LEU A 110 -17.63 4.89 -13.99
CA LEU A 110 -17.32 5.82 -15.07
C LEU A 110 -17.98 5.35 -16.37
N LYS A 111 -18.61 6.27 -17.10
CA LYS A 111 -19.15 6.01 -18.45
C LYS A 111 -18.90 7.21 -19.34
N ASN A 112 -18.27 7.00 -20.50
CA ASN A 112 -18.02 8.05 -21.51
C ASN A 112 -17.44 9.34 -20.88
N ASP A 113 -16.30 9.21 -20.19
CA ASP A 113 -15.61 10.30 -19.48
C ASP A 113 -16.43 11.04 -18.41
N THR A 114 -17.52 10.43 -17.96
CA THR A 114 -18.40 10.99 -16.94
C THR A 114 -18.50 10.03 -15.75
N ILE A 115 -18.13 10.54 -14.58
CA ILE A 115 -18.33 9.86 -13.30
C ILE A 115 -19.83 9.88 -13.01
N LEU A 116 -20.42 8.70 -12.91
CA LEU A 116 -21.83 8.50 -12.56
C LEU A 116 -21.99 8.30 -11.05
N TYR A 117 -21.02 7.64 -10.42
CA TYR A 117 -21.03 7.35 -8.99
C TYR A 117 -19.61 7.25 -8.47
N GLU A 118 -19.34 7.81 -7.31
CA GLU A 118 -18.05 7.77 -6.61
C GLU A 118 -18.35 7.78 -5.11
N GLN A 119 -18.01 6.70 -4.40
CA GLN A 119 -18.14 6.63 -2.94
C GLN A 119 -16.99 5.81 -2.35
N TYR A 120 -16.59 6.17 -1.14
CA TYR A 120 -15.48 5.58 -0.39
C TYR A 120 -15.92 5.24 1.03
N TRP A 121 -15.38 4.16 1.58
CA TRP A 121 -15.67 3.65 2.93
C TRP A 121 -14.38 3.34 3.69
N HIS A 122 -14.48 2.94 4.97
CA HIS A 122 -13.36 2.51 5.81
C HIS A 122 -12.17 3.49 5.90
N GLY A 123 -12.44 4.79 5.87
CA GLY A 123 -11.41 5.84 5.90
C GLY A 123 -10.66 6.03 4.57
N ASN A 124 -11.05 5.31 3.52
CA ASN A 124 -10.60 5.55 2.17
C ASN A 124 -11.14 6.88 1.63
N SER A 125 -10.46 7.44 0.62
CA SER A 125 -10.84 8.70 0.00
C SER A 125 -10.33 8.75 -1.43
N LYS A 126 -10.81 9.73 -2.19
CA LYS A 126 -10.33 10.04 -3.54
C LYS A 126 -8.80 10.24 -3.63
N SER A 127 -8.19 10.75 -2.56
CA SER A 127 -6.75 11.03 -2.49
C SER A 127 -5.93 9.89 -1.88
N SER A 128 -6.59 8.86 -1.35
CA SER A 128 -5.89 7.73 -0.72
C SER A 128 -5.29 6.82 -1.79
N GLN A 129 -4.06 6.36 -1.57
CA GLN A 129 -3.45 5.33 -2.40
C GLN A 129 -3.83 3.96 -1.89
N HIS A 130 -4.56 3.20 -2.70
CA HIS A 130 -4.95 1.84 -2.36
C HIS A 130 -4.03 0.83 -3.05
N ILE A 131 -3.64 -0.24 -2.36
CA ILE A 131 -2.91 -1.35 -2.98
C ILE A 131 -3.71 -1.93 -4.15
N SER A 132 -3.07 -2.07 -5.31
CA SER A 132 -3.72 -2.57 -6.53
C SER A 132 -3.57 -4.08 -6.74
N TYR A 133 -2.72 -4.74 -5.95
CA TYR A 133 -2.37 -6.15 -6.11
C TYR A 133 -2.05 -6.50 -7.57
N SER A 134 -2.75 -7.48 -8.15
CA SER A 134 -2.50 -7.94 -9.50
C SER A 134 -3.03 -7.01 -10.58
N VAL A 135 -3.82 -5.98 -10.26
CA VAL A 135 -4.18 -4.95 -11.24
C VAL A 135 -2.92 -4.25 -11.79
N ALA A 136 -1.84 -4.17 -11.00
CA ALA A 136 -0.54 -3.67 -11.45
C ALA A 136 0.00 -4.39 -12.70
N LYS A 137 -0.34 -5.67 -12.91
CA LYS A 137 0.12 -6.44 -14.08
C LYS A 137 -0.51 -5.96 -15.38
N SER A 138 -1.73 -5.41 -15.32
CA SER A 138 -2.37 -4.81 -16.50
C SER A 138 -1.62 -3.56 -16.97
N PHE A 139 -1.17 -2.73 -16.04
CA PHE A 139 -0.31 -1.58 -16.35
C PHE A 139 1.02 -2.03 -16.95
N LEU A 140 1.67 -3.04 -16.35
CA LEU A 140 2.91 -3.61 -16.89
C LEU A 140 2.71 -4.15 -18.31
N SER A 141 1.64 -4.90 -18.55
CA SER A 141 1.32 -5.44 -19.87
C SER A 141 1.11 -4.34 -20.91
N ALA A 142 0.38 -3.28 -20.55
CA ALA A 142 0.18 -2.12 -21.43
C ALA A 142 1.51 -1.43 -21.76
N LEU A 143 2.39 -1.23 -20.76
CA LEU A 143 3.72 -0.64 -20.98
C LEU A 143 4.61 -1.51 -21.89
N ILE A 144 4.55 -2.83 -21.77
CA ILE A 144 5.25 -3.75 -22.68
C ILE A 144 4.71 -3.60 -24.11
N GLY A 145 3.39 -3.51 -24.27
CA GLY A 145 2.75 -3.29 -25.57
C GLY A 145 3.18 -1.98 -26.22
N ILE A 146 3.20 -0.88 -25.45
CA ILE A 146 3.70 0.42 -25.91
C ILE A 146 5.17 0.33 -26.32
N ALA A 147 6.01 -0.28 -25.50
CA ALA A 147 7.44 -0.43 -25.80
C ALA A 147 7.70 -1.26 -27.06
N TYR A 148 6.89 -2.29 -27.31
CA TYR A 148 6.94 -3.07 -28.54
C TYR A 148 6.51 -2.25 -29.76
N GLU A 149 5.41 -1.48 -29.66
CA GLU A 149 4.95 -0.59 -30.74
C GLU A 149 5.98 0.51 -31.06
N ASP A 150 6.66 1.03 -30.04
CA ASP A 150 7.75 2.02 -30.17
C ASP A 150 9.07 1.42 -30.69
N GLY A 151 9.14 0.10 -30.93
CA GLY A 151 10.34 -0.60 -31.40
C GLY A 151 11.46 -0.70 -30.36
N LEU A 152 11.14 -0.59 -29.07
CA LEU A 152 12.07 -0.80 -27.96
C LEU A 152 12.19 -2.29 -27.58
N ILE A 153 11.26 -3.12 -28.06
CA ILE A 153 11.28 -4.58 -27.97
C ILE A 153 11.13 -5.11 -29.40
N ASP A 154 12.09 -5.91 -29.86
CA ASP A 154 12.13 -6.39 -31.25
C ASP A 154 11.16 -7.55 -31.49
N ASP A 155 11.15 -8.56 -30.62
CA ASP A 155 10.24 -9.72 -30.69
C ASP A 155 9.71 -10.09 -29.29
N LEU A 156 8.40 -10.28 -29.17
CA LEU A 156 7.75 -10.72 -27.94
C LEU A 156 8.00 -12.21 -27.63
N ASN A 157 8.49 -12.98 -28.60
CA ASN A 157 8.86 -14.39 -28.44
C ASN A 157 10.33 -14.59 -28.10
N ASP A 158 11.10 -13.50 -28.00
CA ASP A 158 12.50 -13.58 -27.62
C ASP A 158 12.65 -14.20 -26.24
N GLN A 159 13.65 -15.07 -26.12
CA GLN A 159 13.98 -15.64 -24.83
C GLN A 159 14.54 -14.56 -23.92
N LEU A 160 14.05 -14.50 -22.69
CA LEU A 160 14.49 -13.52 -21.68
C LEU A 160 16.01 -13.54 -21.40
N ILE A 161 16.70 -14.62 -21.76
CA ILE A 161 18.15 -14.77 -21.58
C ILE A 161 18.97 -14.10 -22.70
N ASN A 162 18.34 -13.62 -23.77
CA ASN A 162 19.00 -13.06 -24.94
C ASN A 162 18.94 -11.51 -24.99
N ILE A 163 18.49 -10.87 -23.90
CA ILE A 163 18.42 -9.41 -23.73
C ILE A 163 19.76 -8.87 -23.23
#